data_AF-A0AAN6WSQ2-F1
#
_entry.id   AF-A0AAN6WSQ2-F1
#
_cell.length_a   1.000
_cell.length_b   1.000
_cell.length_c   1.000
_cell.angle_alpha   90.00
_cell.angle_beta   90.00
_cell.angle_gamma   90.00
#
_symmetry.space_group_name_H-M   'P 1'
#
loop_
_entity.id
_entity.type
_entity.pdbx_description
1 polymer ?
#
loop_
_entity_poly.entity_id
_entity_poly.type
_entity_poly.pdbx_seq_one_letter_code
_entity_poly.pdbx_strand_id
1 'polypeptide(L)'
;MIAALGNKYMSYAYKSSLCGRKINVTNVGADYNVRGEGNSLIVTVADTCASCEGDHVDFSEAAWKKLTDGDEAGVVNLEWAFVGEK
;
A
#
# COMPACT_ATOMS: atom_id res chain seq x y z
N MET A 1 -11.41 -0.12 -0.28
CA MET A 1 -10.07 -0.74 -0.25
C MET A 1 -9.17 0.16 0.55
N ILE A 2 -8.46 -0.44 1.50
CA ILE A 2 -7.65 0.28 2.48
C ILE A 2 -6.23 -0.28 2.51
N ALA A 3 -5.32 0.51 3.05
CA ALA A 3 -3.96 0.11 3.37
C ALA A 3 -3.50 0.73 4.69
N ALA A 4 -2.52 0.10 5.32
CA ALA A 4 -1.73 0.69 6.38
C ALA A 4 -0.38 1.16 5.84
N LEU A 5 0.18 2.22 6.43
CA LEU A 5 1.51 2.71 6.09
C LEU A 5 2.51 2.42 7.21
N GLY A 6 3.77 2.24 6.85
CA GLY A 6 4.88 2.14 7.79
C GLY A 6 5.08 3.40 8.64
N ASN A 7 5.80 3.24 9.75
CA ASN A 7 5.97 4.29 10.76
C ASN A 7 6.64 5.57 10.26
N LYS A 8 7.46 5.51 9.19
CA LYS A 8 8.09 6.70 8.59
C LYS A 8 7.04 7.73 8.15
N TYR A 9 5.91 7.27 7.64
CA TYR A 9 4.79 8.12 7.24
C TYR A 9 3.81 8.34 8.39
N MET A 10 3.61 7.32 9.23
CA MET A 10 2.60 7.38 10.28
C MET A 10 3.05 8.07 11.57
N SER A 11 4.31 8.53 11.64
CA SER A 11 4.87 9.24 12.81
C SER A 11 4.71 8.47 14.12
N TYR A 12 4.77 7.14 14.06
CA TYR A 12 4.56 6.23 15.20
C TYR A 12 3.22 6.44 15.96
N ALA A 13 2.24 7.06 15.31
CA ALA A 13 0.93 7.30 15.89
C ALA A 13 -0.05 6.19 15.53
N TYR A 14 -0.89 5.77 16.50
CA TYR A 14 -1.99 4.83 16.25
C TYR A 14 -3.04 5.40 15.27
N LYS A 15 -3.11 6.74 15.16
CA LYS A 15 -4.00 7.45 14.25
C LYS A 15 -3.28 8.70 13.73
N SER A 16 -2.50 8.50 12.66
CA SER A 16 -1.82 9.59 11.98
C SER A 16 -2.81 10.58 11.36
N SER A 17 -2.37 11.82 11.15
CA SER A 17 -3.09 12.80 10.33
C SER A 17 -3.26 12.37 8.87
N LEU A 18 -2.51 11.34 8.45
CA LEU A 18 -2.62 10.72 7.13
C LEU A 18 -3.78 9.73 7.02
N CYS A 19 -4.37 9.27 8.13
CA CYS A 19 -5.58 8.44 8.08
C CYS A 19 -6.71 9.18 7.34
N GLY A 20 -7.35 8.51 6.40
CA GLY A 20 -8.38 9.07 5.51
C GLY A 20 -7.84 9.70 4.22
N ARG A 21 -6.52 9.97 4.13
CA ARG A 21 -5.88 10.33 2.85
C ARG A 21 -5.92 9.15 1.89
N LYS A 22 -5.79 9.44 0.59
CA LYS A 22 -5.71 8.44 -0.47
C LYS A 22 -4.31 8.43 -1.07
N ILE A 23 -3.83 7.25 -1.41
CA ILE A 23 -2.62 7.06 -2.21
C ILE A 23 -2.98 6.35 -3.51
N ASN A 24 -2.33 6.72 -4.60
CA ASN A 24 -2.31 5.94 -5.83
C ASN A 24 -1.10 5.01 -5.76
N VAL A 25 -1.31 3.71 -5.86
CA VAL A 25 -0.26 2.69 -5.87
C VAL A 25 -0.20 2.03 -7.23
N THR A 26 0.98 1.65 -7.67
CA THR A 26 1.24 0.85 -8.87
C THR A 26 2.11 -0.33 -8.49
N ASN A 27 1.68 -1.53 -8.86
CA ASN A 27 2.50 -2.74 -8.75
C ASN A 27 3.58 -2.70 -9.83
N VAL A 28 4.85 -2.68 -9.43
CA VAL A 28 6.00 -2.67 -10.36
C VAL A 28 6.75 -4.00 -10.36
N GLY A 29 6.07 -5.08 -9.97
CA GLY A 29 6.58 -6.44 -10.00
C GLY A 29 7.29 -6.85 -8.71
N ALA A 30 7.99 -7.98 -8.74
CA ALA A 30 8.79 -8.51 -7.65
C ALA A 30 9.96 -9.34 -8.20
N ASP A 31 10.91 -9.71 -7.35
CA ASP A 31 12.02 -10.61 -7.73
C ASP A 31 11.57 -12.08 -7.96
N TYR A 32 10.27 -12.35 -7.79
CA TYR A 32 9.62 -13.63 -8.00
C TYR A 32 8.30 -13.44 -8.75
N ASN A 33 7.70 -14.53 -9.22
CA ASN A 33 6.44 -14.47 -9.96
C ASN A 33 5.30 -13.96 -9.07
N VAL A 34 4.88 -12.72 -9.30
CA VAL A 34 3.64 -12.14 -8.78
C VAL A 34 2.82 -11.60 -9.95
N ARG A 35 1.51 -11.82 -9.94
CA ARG A 35 0.60 -11.31 -10.98
C ARG A 35 0.30 -9.82 -10.79
N GLY A 36 -0.28 -9.20 -11.83
CA GLY A 36 -0.76 -7.83 -11.78
C GLY A 36 0.31 -6.73 -11.86
N GLU A 37 1.52 -7.03 -12.36
CA GLU A 37 2.51 -6.00 -12.68
C GLU A 37 1.91 -4.97 -13.66
N GLY A 38 2.09 -3.69 -13.36
CA GLY A 38 1.50 -2.56 -14.10
C GLY A 38 0.08 -2.17 -13.64
N ASN A 39 -0.57 -2.97 -12.78
CA ASN A 39 -1.85 -2.57 -12.21
C ASN A 39 -1.67 -1.40 -11.23
N SER A 40 -2.63 -0.46 -11.26
CA SER A 40 -2.71 0.63 -10.29
C SER A 40 -4.02 0.64 -9.52
N LEU A 41 -3.97 1.15 -8.30
CA LEU A 41 -5.10 1.22 -7.40
C LEU A 41 -5.05 2.48 -6.53
N ILE A 42 -6.20 3.13 -6.35
CA ILE A 42 -6.34 4.14 -5.31
C ILE A 42 -6.87 3.47 -4.04
N VAL A 43 -6.10 3.57 -2.95
CA VAL A 43 -6.49 3.04 -1.63
C VAL A 43 -6.54 4.15 -0.59
N THR A 44 -7.36 3.96 0.44
CA THR A 44 -7.45 4.89 1.58
C THR A 44 -6.52 4.42 2.69
N VAL A 45 -5.67 5.31 3.20
CA VAL A 45 -4.83 5.04 4.36
C VAL A 45 -5.74 4.94 5.59
N ALA A 46 -5.78 3.80 6.24
CA ALA A 46 -6.69 3.54 7.34
C ALA A 46 -5.99 3.25 8.66
N ASP A 47 -4.74 2.81 8.63
CA ASP A 47 -4.04 2.30 9.80
C ASP A 47 -2.51 2.47 9.70
N THR A 48 -1.83 2.23 10.82
CA THR A 48 -0.38 2.20 10.93
C THR A 48 0.12 0.77 11.01
N CYS A 49 1.00 0.36 10.11
CA CYS A 49 1.71 -0.91 10.24
C CYS A 49 2.97 -0.70 11.09
N ALA A 50 2.85 -0.90 12.40
CA ALA A 50 3.95 -0.60 13.33
C ALA A 50 5.17 -1.53 13.17
N SER A 51 4.96 -2.76 12.66
CA SER A 51 6.00 -3.76 12.41
C SER A 51 6.58 -3.69 10.99
N CYS A 52 5.99 -2.90 10.09
CA CYS A 52 6.49 -2.75 8.74
C CYS A 52 7.70 -1.82 8.70
N GLU A 53 8.56 -2.03 7.70
CA GLU A 53 9.61 -1.06 7.36
C GLU A 53 9.00 0.29 6.99
N GLY A 54 9.82 1.34 7.10
CA GLY A 54 9.34 2.73 7.12
C GLY A 54 8.43 3.12 5.96
N ASP A 55 8.76 2.71 4.75
CA ASP A 55 8.09 3.08 3.49
C ASP A 55 7.17 1.99 2.91
N HIS A 56 6.94 0.92 3.65
CA HIS A 56 6.04 -0.14 3.23
C HIS A 56 4.57 0.28 3.27
N VAL A 57 3.80 -0.31 2.36
CA VAL A 57 2.34 -0.24 2.29
C VAL A 57 1.79 -1.64 2.54
N ASP A 58 0.98 -1.81 3.57
CA ASP A 58 0.34 -3.07 3.92
C ASP A 58 -1.13 -3.05 3.51
N PHE A 59 -1.48 -3.86 2.52
CA PHE A 59 -2.80 -3.81 1.88
C PHE A 59 -3.81 -4.70 2.60
N SER A 60 -5.04 -4.22 2.72
CA SER A 60 -6.17 -5.14 2.96
C SER A 60 -6.20 -6.23 1.88
N GLU A 61 -6.66 -7.43 2.23
CA GLU A 61 -6.72 -8.57 1.30
C GLU A 61 -7.46 -8.23 0.00
N ALA A 62 -8.55 -7.45 0.09
CA ALA A 62 -9.29 -7.00 -1.08
C ALA A 62 -8.49 -6.04 -1.98
N ALA A 63 -7.64 -5.18 -1.40
CA ALA A 63 -6.77 -4.30 -2.15
C ALA A 63 -5.62 -5.10 -2.80
N TRP A 64 -5.01 -6.03 -2.06
CA TRP A 64 -4.00 -6.95 -2.58
C TRP A 64 -4.52 -7.72 -3.79
N LYS A 65 -5.62 -8.47 -3.63
CA LYS A 65 -6.21 -9.28 -4.71
C LYS A 65 -6.57 -8.47 -5.94
N LYS A 66 -6.94 -7.19 -5.78
CA LYS A 66 -7.21 -6.33 -6.93
C LYS A 66 -5.93 -5.85 -7.60
N LEU A 67 -4.88 -5.58 -6.84
CA LEU A 67 -3.59 -5.14 -7.35
C LEU A 67 -2.83 -6.28 -8.04
N THR A 68 -3.00 -7.52 -7.57
CA THR A 68 -2.22 -8.69 -7.99
C THR A 68 -3.02 -9.74 -8.76
N ASP A 69 -4.16 -9.38 -9.39
CA ASP A 69 -5.01 -10.32 -10.12
C ASP A 69 -5.34 -11.61 -9.33
N GLY A 70 -5.67 -11.41 -8.06
CA GLY A 70 -6.08 -12.47 -7.13
C GLY A 70 -4.94 -13.37 -6.67
N ASP A 71 -3.68 -12.90 -6.67
CA ASP A 71 -2.56 -13.70 -6.18
C ASP A 71 -2.65 -14.00 -4.67
N GLU A 72 -1.94 -15.05 -4.25
CA GLU A 72 -1.74 -15.33 -2.83
C GLU A 72 -0.98 -14.18 -2.15
N ALA A 73 -1.08 -14.11 -0.82
CA ALA A 73 -0.41 -13.05 -0.06
C ALA A 73 1.11 -13.13 -0.23
N GLY A 74 1.74 -11.97 -0.40
CA GLY A 74 3.18 -11.86 -0.63
C GLY A 74 3.64 -10.42 -0.56
N VAL A 75 4.70 -10.11 -1.30
CA VAL A 75 5.33 -8.78 -1.36
C VAL A 75 5.55 -8.40 -2.82
N VAL A 76 5.31 -7.13 -3.14
CA VAL A 76 5.67 -6.55 -4.44
C VAL A 76 6.43 -5.25 -4.21
N ASN A 77 7.24 -4.88 -5.20
CA ASN A 77 7.74 -3.53 -5.32
C ASN A 77 6.59 -2.62 -5.75
N LEU A 78 6.56 -1.41 -5.18
CA LEU A 78 5.50 -0.44 -5.41
C LEU A 78 6.07 0.92 -5.79
N GLU A 79 5.41 1.57 -6.73
CA GLU A 79 5.44 3.02 -6.84
C GLU A 79 4.16 3.59 -6.24
N TRP A 80 4.25 4.62 -5.41
CA TRP A 80 3.07 5.25 -4.87
C TRP A 80 3.25 6.72 -4.51
N ALA A 81 2.14 7.45 -4.52
CA ALA A 81 2.09 8.86 -4.12
C ALA A 81 0.73 9.22 -3.52
N PHE A 82 0.69 10.25 -2.67
CA PHE A 82 -0.58 10.80 -2.20
C PHE A 82 -1.38 11.42 -3.35
N VAL A 83 -2.67 11.13 -3.40
CA VAL A 83 -3.57 11.74 -4.37
C VAL A 83 -3.73 13.23 -4.03
N GLY A 84 -3.54 14.09 -5.03
CA GLY A 84 -3.72 15.54 -4.90
C GLY A 84 -2.49 16.29 -4.40
N GLU A 85 -1.37 15.62 -4.16
CA GLU A 85 -0.08 16.29 -3.99
C GLU A 85 0.53 16.52 -5.39
N LYS A 86 0.74 17.79 -5.74
CA LYS A 86 1.48 18.26 -6.91
C LYS A 86 2.75 18.95 -6.45
#